data_AF-A0A673XYJ7-F1
#
_entry.id   AF-A0A673XYJ7-F1
#
_cell.length_a   1.000
_cell.length_b   1.000
_cell.length_c   1.000
_cell.angle_alpha   90.00
_cell.angle_beta   90.00
_cell.angle_gamma   90.00
#
_symmetry.space_group_name_H-M   'P 1'
#
loop_
_entity.id
_entity.type
_entity.pdbx_description
1 polymer ?
#
loop_
_entity_poly.entity_id
_entity_poly.type
_entity_poly.pdbx_seq_one_letter_code
_entity_poly.pdbx_strand_id
1 'polypeptide(L)'
;CEGSVMTPKALTRCPKDTPLEILPQLIDLINQYYKSFKIPKTEHHLVRLEEVAMEIGSTGTYSLTMDELVFGARQAWRNAPRCIGRIQWSNLQVFDARKCKTTQDMFKSLCKHSQFATNGGNLRSVVTVFPLRKEDMQDFRVWNSQLGDPSSVEFTKICIQLGWKLQYGLFDVLPLVLQVNGEDPDLYEIPPHLILEVPMEHPQYKWFQDLGLKWYAVPAVSNMLLEIGGLEFPACPFNGWYMGTEIGVRDFCDYQRYNILEEVGRRMGLETHKLSSLWKDQALVTINVAVIYSFQKNKVTITDHHSAAESFMKHMETQFRLRVGCPADWAWLVPPMSGSLTPVFHQEMVNYILSPFFYYQVDTETPSCTISFKAVASAALFSSTLMSRVLANRLRCTVLYATETGKSQTLAQRLNSMLNCAFNCRLLCMEDYNFSDMEQESLLVVVTSTFGNGDSPRNGEPLPQARPPQLGATNLR
;
A
#
# COMPACT_ATOMS: atom_id res chain seq x y z
N CYS A 1 3.04 -19.61 -14.38
CA CYS A 1 3.35 -18.17 -14.36
C CYS A 1 2.81 -17.60 -13.06
N GLU A 2 3.68 -17.00 -12.22
CA GLU A 2 3.28 -16.36 -10.94
C GLU A 2 3.32 -14.82 -11.03
N GLY A 3 3.26 -14.26 -12.25
CA GLY A 3 3.46 -12.83 -12.49
C GLY A 3 2.46 -11.89 -11.82
N SER A 4 1.28 -12.40 -11.42
CA SER A 4 0.25 -11.61 -10.73
C SER A 4 0.35 -11.67 -9.19
N VAL A 5 1.28 -12.45 -8.63
CA VAL A 5 1.48 -12.53 -7.17
C VAL A 5 2.12 -11.22 -6.68
N MET A 6 1.48 -10.56 -5.71
CA MET A 6 1.95 -9.24 -5.23
C MET A 6 3.30 -9.33 -4.51
N THR A 7 3.50 -10.29 -3.61
CA THR A 7 4.73 -10.45 -2.81
C THR A 7 5.30 -11.87 -2.97
N PRO A 8 5.80 -12.23 -4.16
CA PRO A 8 6.31 -13.56 -4.42
C PRO A 8 7.63 -13.77 -3.66
N LYS A 9 7.90 -15.02 -3.25
CA LYS A 9 9.15 -15.36 -2.52
C LYS A 9 10.41 -14.92 -3.26
N ALA A 10 10.41 -14.94 -4.60
CA ALA A 10 11.55 -14.50 -5.41
C ALA A 10 11.89 -13.00 -5.25
N LEU A 11 10.92 -12.16 -4.85
CA LEU A 11 11.11 -10.73 -4.58
C LEU A 11 11.21 -10.43 -3.08
N THR A 12 11.25 -11.45 -2.22
CA THR A 12 11.31 -11.29 -0.77
C THR A 12 12.60 -11.88 -0.23
N ARG A 13 13.27 -11.18 0.68
CA ARG A 13 14.45 -11.67 1.37
C ARG A 13 14.15 -11.96 2.83
N CYS A 14 14.39 -13.20 3.24
CA CYS A 14 14.24 -13.64 4.62
C CYS A 14 15.59 -13.58 5.33
N PRO A 15 15.64 -13.25 6.64
CA PRO A 15 16.88 -13.30 7.41
C PRO A 15 17.57 -14.67 7.34
N LYS A 16 16.79 -15.76 7.33
CA LYS A 16 17.27 -17.15 7.33
C LYS A 16 17.66 -17.70 5.96
N ASP A 17 17.63 -16.89 4.91
CA ASP A 17 18.06 -17.36 3.59
C ASP A 17 19.56 -17.66 3.64
N THR A 18 19.99 -18.78 3.04
CA THR A 18 21.41 -19.16 3.01
C THR A 18 22.22 -17.98 2.45
N PRO A 19 23.31 -17.54 3.10
CA PRO A 19 24.14 -16.48 2.57
C PRO A 19 24.52 -16.86 1.15
N LEU A 20 24.04 -16.08 0.17
CA LEU A 20 24.52 -16.22 -1.20
C LEU A 20 26.05 -16.12 -1.15
N GLU A 21 26.75 -16.82 -2.04
CA GLU A 21 28.18 -16.62 -2.17
C GLU A 21 28.44 -15.12 -2.41
N ILE A 22 29.01 -14.44 -1.40
CA ILE A 22 29.22 -13.00 -1.40
C ILE A 22 30.26 -12.65 -2.47
N LEU A 23 31.25 -13.52 -2.66
CA LEU A 23 32.40 -13.26 -3.52
C LEU A 23 32.02 -13.11 -5.01
N PRO A 24 31.23 -13.99 -5.66
CA PRO A 24 30.79 -13.77 -7.04
C PRO A 24 29.98 -12.48 -7.24
N GLN A 25 29.06 -12.16 -6.32
CA GLN A 25 28.21 -10.97 -6.43
C GLN A 25 29.01 -9.68 -6.22
N LEU A 26 29.94 -9.69 -5.27
CA LEU A 26 30.90 -8.61 -5.09
C LEU A 26 31.72 -8.39 -6.36
N ILE A 27 32.32 -9.45 -6.90
CA ILE A 27 33.16 -9.35 -8.10
C ILE A 27 32.35 -8.76 -9.24
N ASP A 28 31.10 -9.19 -9.42
CA ASP A 28 30.21 -8.63 -10.42
C ASP A 28 29.93 -7.14 -10.15
N LEU A 29 29.60 -6.74 -8.92
CA LEU A 29 29.39 -5.34 -8.54
C LEU A 29 30.61 -4.46 -8.86
N ILE A 30 31.81 -4.87 -8.43
CA ILE A 30 33.04 -4.10 -8.64
C ILE A 30 33.35 -3.99 -10.14
N ASN A 31 33.18 -5.09 -10.89
CA ASN A 31 33.30 -5.07 -12.34
C ASN A 31 32.29 -4.09 -12.98
N GLN A 32 31.03 -4.14 -12.58
CA GLN A 32 29.98 -3.22 -13.08
C GLN A 32 30.34 -1.76 -12.77
N TYR A 33 30.79 -1.48 -11.54
CA TYR A 33 31.20 -0.14 -11.10
C TYR A 33 32.35 0.40 -11.95
N TYR A 34 33.44 -0.38 -12.09
CA TYR A 34 34.61 0.07 -12.85
C TYR A 34 34.36 0.15 -14.36
N LYS A 35 33.49 -0.69 -14.92
CA LYS A 35 33.03 -0.59 -16.32
C LYS A 35 32.17 0.65 -16.58
N SER A 36 31.60 1.27 -15.54
CA SER A 36 30.75 2.46 -15.70
C SER A 36 31.53 3.75 -15.99
N PHE A 37 32.84 3.76 -15.72
CA PHE A 37 33.69 4.91 -16.02
C PHE A 37 33.94 5.04 -17.53
N LYS A 38 33.85 6.28 -18.04
CA LYS A 38 34.22 6.60 -19.43
C LYS A 38 35.69 6.35 -19.73
N ILE A 39 36.55 6.57 -18.74
CA ILE A 39 38.00 6.32 -18.82
C ILE A 39 38.28 5.09 -17.95
N PRO A 40 38.79 3.98 -18.53
CA PRO A 40 39.11 2.79 -17.77
C PRO A 40 40.13 3.08 -16.65
N LYS A 41 39.84 2.59 -15.44
CA LYS A 41 40.70 2.70 -14.26
C LYS A 41 41.26 1.33 -13.87
N THR A 42 41.97 0.68 -14.78
CA THR A 42 42.35 -0.74 -14.67
C THR A 42 43.17 -1.05 -13.42
N GLU A 43 44.14 -0.20 -13.06
CA GLU A 43 44.98 -0.42 -11.88
C GLU A 43 44.16 -0.35 -10.58
N HIS A 44 43.38 0.72 -10.39
CA HIS A 44 42.47 0.86 -9.25
C HIS A 44 41.44 -0.28 -9.17
N HIS A 45 40.97 -0.76 -10.33
CA HIS A 45 40.04 -1.88 -10.41
C HIS A 45 40.65 -3.16 -9.83
N LEU A 46 41.87 -3.52 -10.27
CA LEU A 46 42.56 -4.71 -9.79
C LEU A 46 42.91 -4.62 -8.30
N VAL A 47 43.41 -3.45 -7.86
CA VAL A 47 43.70 -3.19 -6.45
C VAL A 47 42.45 -3.36 -5.59
N ARG A 48 41.32 -2.78 -6.02
CA ARG A 48 40.07 -2.90 -5.28
C ARG A 48 39.59 -4.34 -5.18
N LEU A 49 39.68 -5.13 -6.26
CA LEU A 49 39.33 -6.56 -6.22
C LEU A 49 40.18 -7.34 -5.19
N GLU A 50 41.48 -7.06 -5.13
CA GLU A 50 42.39 -7.69 -4.17
C GLU A 50 42.09 -7.27 -2.73
N GLU A 51 41.90 -5.97 -2.49
CA GLU A 51 41.51 -5.42 -1.17
C GLU A 51 40.25 -6.10 -0.63
N VAL A 52 39.21 -6.18 -1.45
CA VAL A 52 37.92 -6.71 -0.99
C VAL A 52 37.98 -8.23 -0.81
N ALA A 53 38.74 -8.94 -1.65
CA ALA A 53 38.99 -10.37 -1.47
C ALA A 53 39.75 -10.66 -0.16
N MET A 54 40.74 -9.84 0.19
CA MET A 54 41.46 -9.94 1.47
C MET A 54 40.56 -9.58 2.68
N GLU A 55 39.72 -8.55 2.56
CA GLU A 55 38.76 -8.16 3.61
C GLU A 55 37.77 -9.30 3.90
N ILE A 56 37.23 -9.94 2.87
CA ILE A 56 36.36 -11.12 3.02
C ILE A 56 37.13 -12.28 3.64
N GLY A 57 38.33 -12.59 3.15
CA GLY A 57 39.14 -13.69 3.68
C GLY A 57 39.48 -13.54 5.16
N SER A 58 39.56 -12.30 5.67
CA SER A 58 39.92 -12.00 7.06
C SER A 58 38.72 -11.76 7.98
N THR A 59 37.62 -11.20 7.48
CA THR A 59 36.46 -10.78 8.31
C THR A 59 35.17 -11.53 8.00
N GLY A 60 35.12 -12.28 6.90
CA GLY A 60 33.92 -12.93 6.37
C GLY A 60 32.98 -12.01 5.59
N THR A 61 33.27 -10.71 5.49
CA THR A 61 32.46 -9.71 4.78
C THR A 61 33.34 -8.59 4.21
N TYR A 62 32.74 -7.53 3.66
CA TYR A 62 33.47 -6.36 3.19
C TYR A 62 32.69 -5.06 3.34
N SER A 63 33.40 -3.95 3.19
CA SER A 63 32.84 -2.60 3.29
C SER A 63 32.82 -1.89 1.93
N LEU A 64 31.64 -1.38 1.55
CA LEU A 64 31.52 -0.49 0.38
C LEU A 64 32.14 0.88 0.68
N THR A 65 32.82 1.45 -0.30
CA THR A 65 33.11 2.89 -0.32
C THR A 65 31.83 3.71 -0.50
N MET A 66 31.89 5.02 -0.24
CA MET A 66 30.72 5.90 -0.46
C MET A 66 30.30 5.91 -1.94
N ASP A 67 31.26 5.94 -2.88
CA ASP A 67 30.95 5.97 -4.31
C ASP A 67 30.34 4.65 -4.79
N GLU A 68 30.81 3.51 -4.29
CA GLU A 68 30.22 2.20 -4.55
C GLU A 68 28.80 2.11 -3.99
N LEU A 69 28.54 2.65 -2.79
CA LEU A 69 27.20 2.71 -2.21
C LEU A 69 26.25 3.57 -3.06
N VAL A 70 26.72 4.74 -3.52
CA VAL A 70 25.94 5.62 -4.41
C VAL A 70 25.63 4.93 -5.73
N PHE A 71 26.64 4.29 -6.34
CA PHE A 71 26.46 3.51 -7.55
C PHE A 71 25.44 2.38 -7.34
N GLY A 72 25.61 1.59 -6.28
CA GLY A 72 24.78 0.45 -5.97
C GLY A 72 23.31 0.82 -5.77
N ALA A 73 23.04 1.85 -4.96
CA ALA A 73 21.68 2.34 -4.72
C ALA A 73 21.00 2.84 -5.99
N ARG A 74 21.74 3.54 -6.87
CA ARG A 74 21.22 4.01 -8.17
C ARG A 74 20.94 2.85 -9.13
N GLN A 75 21.82 1.83 -9.17
CA GLN A 75 21.55 0.64 -9.98
C GLN A 75 20.35 -0.14 -9.44
N ALA A 76 20.19 -0.28 -8.12
CA ALA A 76 19.04 -0.94 -7.52
C ALA A 76 17.72 -0.28 -7.96
N TRP A 77 17.64 1.05 -7.95
CA TRP A 77 16.49 1.76 -8.49
C TRP A 77 16.31 1.54 -10.00
N ARG A 78 17.40 1.62 -10.78
CA ARG A 78 17.39 1.34 -12.23
C ARG A 78 16.90 -0.08 -12.54
N ASN A 79 17.13 -1.02 -11.64
CA ASN A 79 16.78 -2.43 -11.78
C ASN A 79 15.37 -2.76 -11.27
N ALA A 80 14.70 -1.85 -10.53
CA ALA A 80 13.39 -2.10 -9.91
C ALA A 80 12.25 -2.25 -10.95
N PRO A 81 11.75 -3.47 -11.25
CA PRO A 81 10.88 -3.71 -12.39
C PRO A 81 9.48 -3.10 -12.23
N ARG A 82 9.07 -2.81 -10.99
CA ARG A 82 7.78 -2.24 -10.62
C ARG A 82 7.77 -0.70 -10.55
N CYS A 83 8.88 -0.04 -10.87
CA CYS A 83 8.99 1.41 -10.80
C CYS A 83 8.86 2.05 -12.20
N ILE A 84 7.80 2.84 -12.41
CA ILE A 84 7.58 3.59 -13.66
C ILE A 84 8.49 4.83 -13.76
N GLY A 85 8.89 5.42 -12.63
CA GLY A 85 9.69 6.64 -12.55
C GLY A 85 11.19 6.48 -12.83
N ARG A 86 11.63 5.34 -13.39
CA ARG A 86 13.05 4.97 -13.52
C ARG A 86 13.86 5.85 -14.47
N ILE A 87 13.25 6.76 -15.24
CA ILE A 87 14.03 7.74 -16.02
C ILE A 87 14.91 8.62 -15.11
N GLN A 88 14.53 8.79 -13.85
CA GLN A 88 15.23 9.60 -12.85
C GLN A 88 16.33 8.86 -12.08
N TRP A 89 16.61 7.59 -12.42
CA TRP A 89 17.47 6.70 -11.62
C TRP A 89 18.85 7.27 -11.24
N SER A 90 19.44 8.11 -12.10
CA SER A 90 20.74 8.75 -11.85
C SER A 90 20.68 9.95 -10.91
N ASN A 91 19.50 10.53 -10.69
CA ASN A 91 19.24 11.73 -9.88
C ASN A 91 18.81 11.37 -8.46
N LEU A 92 19.45 10.36 -7.86
CA LEU A 92 19.20 9.94 -6.49
C LEU A 92 20.27 10.51 -5.54
N GLN A 93 19.84 11.22 -4.50
CA GLN A 93 20.69 11.55 -3.37
C GLN A 93 20.80 10.34 -2.44
N VAL A 94 21.99 10.08 -1.92
CA VAL A 94 22.23 9.01 -0.94
C VAL A 94 22.71 9.62 0.36
N PHE A 95 22.02 9.33 1.45
CA PHE A 95 22.47 9.64 2.80
C PHE A 95 23.08 8.39 3.42
N ASP A 96 24.38 8.46 3.71
CA ASP A 96 25.11 7.39 4.38
C ASP A 96 24.87 7.48 5.90
N ALA A 97 24.02 6.57 6.39
CA ALA A 97 23.70 6.39 7.80
C ALA A 97 24.27 5.06 8.34
N ARG A 98 25.25 4.46 7.65
CA ARG A 98 25.85 3.16 8.05
C ARG A 98 26.61 3.20 9.38
N LYS A 99 26.83 4.39 9.93
CA LYS A 99 27.46 4.60 11.24
C LYS A 99 26.45 4.86 12.37
N CYS A 100 25.13 4.86 12.08
CA CYS A 100 24.10 4.97 13.11
C CYS A 100 24.19 3.82 14.11
N LYS A 101 23.91 4.12 15.38
CA LYS A 101 24.00 3.11 16.46
C LYS A 101 22.71 2.98 17.27
N THR A 102 21.89 4.03 17.28
CA THR A 102 20.67 4.10 18.11
C THR A 102 19.45 4.43 17.27
N THR A 103 18.27 4.09 17.79
CA THR A 103 16.96 4.49 17.27
C THR A 103 16.84 6.02 17.16
N GLN A 104 17.42 6.76 18.11
CA GLN A 104 17.51 8.22 18.06
C GLN A 104 18.36 8.75 16.89
N ASP A 105 19.46 8.07 16.55
CA ASP A 105 20.26 8.42 15.36
C ASP A 105 19.50 8.12 14.06
N MET A 106 18.76 7.02 14.03
CA MET A 106 17.86 6.70 12.92
C MET A 106 16.81 7.79 12.74
N PHE A 107 16.11 8.16 13.83
CA PHE A 107 15.08 9.19 13.81
C PHE A 107 15.62 10.54 13.30
N LYS A 108 16.78 10.98 13.77
CA LYS A 108 17.44 12.20 13.26
C LYS A 108 17.76 12.10 11.77
N SER A 109 18.25 10.95 11.32
CA SER A 109 18.58 10.71 9.91
C SER A 109 17.33 10.71 9.03
N LEU A 110 16.20 10.18 9.54
CA LEU A 110 14.91 10.22 8.85
C LEU A 110 14.28 11.61 8.85
N CYS A 111 14.40 12.39 9.92
CA CYS A 111 14.01 13.81 9.91
C CYS A 111 14.78 14.59 8.84
N LYS A 112 16.11 14.39 8.74
CA LYS A 112 16.95 14.99 7.70
C LYS A 112 16.53 14.52 6.29
N HIS A 113 16.20 13.24 6.14
CA HIS A 113 15.65 12.68 4.91
C HIS A 113 14.37 13.42 4.50
N SER A 114 13.36 13.48 5.38
CA SER A 114 12.08 14.14 5.10
C SER A 114 12.26 15.61 4.79
N GLN A 115 13.10 16.34 5.54
CA GLN A 115 13.37 17.75 5.26
C GLN A 115 14.00 17.95 3.87
N PHE A 116 14.98 17.10 3.51
CA PHE A 116 15.64 17.18 2.21
C PHE A 116 14.69 16.79 1.08
N ALA A 117 13.92 15.72 1.24
CA ALA A 117 12.96 15.20 0.27
C ALA A 117 11.86 16.23 -0.02
N THR A 118 11.29 16.84 1.03
CA THR A 118 10.16 17.78 0.92
C THR A 118 10.55 19.07 0.20
N ASN A 119 11.70 19.68 0.54
CA ASN A 119 12.27 20.85 -0.16
C ASN A 119 11.24 21.93 -0.56
N GLY A 120 10.36 22.30 0.37
CA GLY A 120 9.33 23.32 0.15
C GLY A 120 8.29 22.98 -0.94
N GLY A 121 8.08 21.70 -1.25
CA GLY A 121 7.18 21.21 -2.30
C GLY A 121 7.91 20.79 -3.58
N ASN A 122 9.14 21.25 -3.82
CA ASN A 122 9.96 20.83 -4.96
C ASN A 122 10.69 19.52 -4.64
N LEU A 123 9.93 18.42 -4.67
CA LEU A 123 10.35 17.13 -4.14
C LEU A 123 11.65 16.61 -4.77
N ARG A 124 12.51 16.00 -3.93
CA ARG A 124 13.78 15.39 -4.35
C ARG A 124 13.82 13.92 -3.97
N SER A 125 14.35 13.09 -4.88
CA SER A 125 14.58 11.67 -4.62
C SER A 125 15.81 11.49 -3.71
N VAL A 126 15.61 10.82 -2.57
CA VAL A 126 16.69 10.46 -1.66
C VAL A 126 16.48 9.05 -1.11
N VAL A 127 17.58 8.36 -0.80
CA VAL A 127 17.61 7.13 0.00
C VAL A 127 18.54 7.34 1.20
N THR A 128 18.12 6.89 2.38
CA THR A 128 18.96 6.85 3.58
C THR A 128 19.32 5.40 3.86
N VAL A 129 20.61 5.06 3.80
CA VAL A 129 21.09 3.67 3.99
C VAL A 129 21.66 3.51 5.39
N PHE A 130 21.01 2.68 6.21
CA PHE A 130 21.43 2.34 7.57
C PHE A 130 22.44 1.19 7.58
N PRO A 131 22.98 0.78 8.74
CA PRO A 131 24.01 -0.26 8.81
C PRO A 131 23.62 -1.58 8.11
N LEU A 132 24.64 -2.27 7.59
CA LEU A 132 24.50 -3.59 6.99
C LEU A 132 24.03 -4.63 8.02
N ARG A 133 23.38 -5.69 7.54
CA ARG A 133 23.14 -6.91 8.31
C ARG A 133 24.47 -7.57 8.67
N LYS A 134 24.62 -8.00 9.93
CA LYS A 134 25.84 -8.68 10.43
C LYS A 134 25.58 -10.13 10.82
N GLU A 135 24.55 -10.36 11.63
CA GLU A 135 24.12 -11.66 12.14
C GLU A 135 22.59 -11.72 12.11
N ASP A 136 22.04 -12.94 12.07
CA ASP A 136 20.59 -13.15 12.21
C ASP A 136 20.09 -12.45 13.49
N MET A 137 19.03 -11.66 13.33
CA MET A 137 18.37 -10.88 14.38
C MET A 137 19.00 -9.54 14.78
N GLN A 138 20.18 -9.12 14.30
CA GLN A 138 20.74 -7.80 14.68
C GLN A 138 20.47 -6.69 13.64
N ASP A 139 19.27 -6.65 13.09
CA ASP A 139 18.93 -5.73 12.02
C ASP A 139 18.58 -4.32 12.51
N PHE A 140 18.90 -3.32 11.68
CA PHE A 140 18.24 -2.02 11.68
C PHE A 140 16.97 -2.13 10.84
N ARG A 141 15.82 -1.71 11.38
CA ARG A 141 14.53 -1.76 10.69
C ARG A 141 13.69 -0.51 10.95
N VAL A 142 12.96 -0.09 9.93
CA VAL A 142 11.81 0.81 10.07
C VAL A 142 10.57 -0.05 9.86
N TRP A 143 9.73 -0.22 10.88
CA TRP A 143 8.59 -1.13 10.79
C TRP A 143 7.46 -0.57 9.93
N ASN A 144 7.40 0.77 9.79
CA ASN A 144 6.44 1.41 8.91
C ASN A 144 6.65 0.96 7.45
N SER A 145 5.57 0.70 6.72
CA SER A 145 5.61 0.44 5.28
C SER A 145 6.01 1.69 4.49
N GLN A 146 5.44 2.84 4.88
CA GLN A 146 5.83 4.17 4.45
C GLN A 146 5.99 5.09 5.66
N LEU A 147 6.82 6.12 5.56
CA LEU A 147 7.02 7.09 6.64
C LEU A 147 5.72 7.86 6.96
N GLY A 148 5.01 7.43 8.00
CA GLY A 148 3.84 8.11 8.58
C GLY A 148 2.47 7.73 8.01
N ASP A 149 2.36 6.76 7.10
CA ASP A 149 1.08 6.39 6.45
C ASP A 149 0.17 5.52 7.35
N PRO A 150 -1.10 5.91 7.60
CA PRO A 150 -2.07 5.13 8.36
C PRO A 150 -2.75 3.99 7.57
N SER A 151 -2.19 3.55 6.43
CA SER A 151 -2.80 2.54 5.57
C SER A 151 -3.09 1.17 6.21
N SER A 152 -2.60 0.88 7.43
CA SER A 152 -2.87 -0.36 8.15
C SER A 152 -3.45 -0.13 9.56
N VAL A 153 -4.66 -0.66 9.76
CA VAL A 153 -5.32 -0.75 11.08
C VAL A 153 -4.50 -1.62 12.03
N GLU A 154 -3.89 -2.69 11.54
CA GLU A 154 -3.02 -3.59 12.28
C GLU A 154 -1.79 -2.85 12.80
N PHE A 155 -1.10 -2.11 11.93
CA PHE A 155 0.08 -1.35 12.34
C PHE A 155 -0.28 -0.21 13.31
N THR A 156 -1.42 0.45 13.12
CA THR A 156 -1.93 1.46 14.06
C THR A 156 -2.14 0.86 15.46
N LYS A 157 -2.67 -0.37 15.56
CA LYS A 157 -2.79 -1.09 16.85
C LYS A 157 -1.44 -1.34 17.49
N ILE A 158 -0.41 -1.67 16.71
CA ILE A 158 0.96 -1.83 17.20
C ILE A 158 1.47 -0.51 17.79
N CYS A 159 1.29 0.62 17.09
CA CYS A 159 1.68 1.93 17.62
C CYS A 159 0.98 2.23 18.96
N ILE A 160 -0.31 1.94 19.10
CA ILE A 160 -1.07 2.14 20.34
C ILE A 160 -0.52 1.25 21.47
N GLN A 161 -0.23 -0.02 21.17
CA GLN A 161 0.33 -0.97 22.14
C GLN A 161 1.70 -0.52 22.66
N LEU A 162 2.51 0.10 21.78
CA LEU A 162 3.80 0.69 22.14
C LEU A 162 3.66 2.04 22.88
N GLY A 163 2.44 2.56 23.07
CA GLY A 163 2.16 3.73 23.89
C GLY A 163 1.76 5.00 23.12
N TRP A 164 1.58 4.92 21.79
CA TRP A 164 1.10 6.06 21.01
C TRP A 164 -0.36 6.40 21.35
N LYS A 165 -0.65 7.70 21.42
CA LYS A 165 -2.00 8.21 21.75
C LYS A 165 -2.75 8.56 20.46
N LEU A 166 -3.90 7.90 20.28
CA LEU A 166 -4.81 8.19 19.18
C LEU A 166 -5.35 9.62 19.25
N GLN A 167 -5.34 10.32 18.11
CA GLN A 167 -6.00 11.62 17.93
C GLN A 167 -7.39 11.50 17.28
N TYR A 168 -7.72 10.31 16.74
CA TYR A 168 -9.01 9.98 16.11
C TYR A 168 -9.37 10.83 14.87
N GLY A 169 -8.36 11.37 14.19
CA GLY A 169 -8.51 12.05 12.91
C GLY A 169 -8.49 11.08 11.72
N LEU A 170 -9.10 11.51 10.61
CA LEU A 170 -9.11 10.74 9.35
C LEU A 170 -7.72 10.65 8.67
N PHE A 171 -6.81 11.54 9.05
CA PHE A 171 -5.49 11.71 8.42
C PHE A 171 -4.42 11.90 9.50
N ASP A 172 -4.54 11.18 10.62
CA ASP A 172 -3.51 11.18 11.65
C ASP A 172 -2.25 10.52 11.11
N VAL A 173 -1.13 11.26 11.10
CA VAL A 173 0.16 10.74 10.67
C VAL A 173 0.70 9.81 11.75
N LEU A 174 1.02 8.57 11.37
CA LEU A 174 1.53 7.58 12.32
C LEU A 174 2.95 7.92 12.78
N PRO A 175 3.32 7.57 14.02
CA PRO A 175 4.70 7.68 14.49
C PRO A 175 5.60 6.70 13.73
N LEU A 176 6.89 6.97 13.75
CA LEU A 176 7.92 6.04 13.29
C LEU A 176 8.18 5.01 14.38
N VAL A 177 8.17 3.73 14.00
CA VAL A 177 8.53 2.59 14.84
C VAL A 177 9.90 2.10 14.36
N LEU A 178 10.94 2.40 15.14
CA LEU A 178 12.33 2.23 14.76
C LEU A 178 13.01 1.17 15.61
N GLN A 179 13.74 0.28 14.96
CA GLN A 179 14.45 -0.81 15.61
C GLN A 179 15.92 -0.78 15.22
N VAL A 180 16.80 -1.00 16.20
CA VAL A 180 18.24 -1.19 16.00
C VAL A 180 18.69 -2.50 16.61
N ASN A 181 19.65 -3.17 15.98
CA ASN A 181 20.30 -4.38 16.48
C ASN A 181 19.35 -5.48 16.98
N GLY A 182 18.12 -5.57 16.45
CA GLY A 182 17.13 -6.55 16.90
C GLY A 182 16.46 -6.29 18.24
N GLU A 183 16.74 -5.15 18.88
CA GLU A 183 16.14 -4.79 20.17
C GLU A 183 14.63 -4.48 20.01
N ASP A 184 13.94 -4.24 21.11
CA ASP A 184 12.56 -3.75 21.04
C ASP A 184 12.52 -2.38 20.33
N PRO A 185 11.47 -2.09 19.54
CA PRO A 185 11.41 -0.85 18.79
C PRO A 185 11.02 0.35 19.66
N ASP A 186 11.56 1.52 19.31
CA ASP A 186 11.17 2.81 19.88
C ASP A 186 10.20 3.57 18.98
N LEU A 187 9.30 4.32 19.60
CA LEU A 187 8.33 5.20 18.92
C LEU A 187 8.83 6.65 18.85
N TYR A 188 8.71 7.26 17.66
CA TYR A 188 8.99 8.67 17.46
C TYR A 188 7.90 9.37 16.64
N GLU A 189 7.35 10.44 17.17
CA GLU A 189 6.46 11.31 16.40
C GLU A 189 7.25 12.16 15.41
N ILE A 190 6.80 12.19 14.15
CA ILE A 190 7.42 13.03 13.12
C ILE A 190 7.08 14.49 13.45
N PRO A 191 8.08 15.39 13.54
CA PRO A 191 7.81 16.79 13.82
C PRO A 191 6.84 17.38 12.78
N PRO A 192 5.72 18.01 13.17
CA PRO A 192 4.67 18.43 12.24
C PRO A 192 5.16 19.35 11.11
N HIS A 193 6.18 20.17 11.36
CA HIS A 193 6.76 21.06 10.37
C HIS A 193 7.53 20.35 9.24
N LEU A 194 7.81 19.04 9.38
CA LEU A 194 8.42 18.21 8.33
C LEU A 194 7.37 17.52 7.44
N ILE A 195 6.10 17.55 7.85
CA ILE A 195 4.99 16.91 7.15
C ILE A 195 4.33 17.97 6.27
N LEU A 196 4.62 17.91 4.97
CA LEU A 196 3.91 18.71 3.98
C LEU A 196 2.66 17.94 3.53
N GLU A 197 1.49 18.52 3.75
CA GLU A 197 0.21 17.98 3.27
C GLU A 197 -0.41 18.90 2.22
N VAL A 198 -1.10 18.31 1.26
CA VAL A 198 -1.84 19.01 0.21
C VAL A 198 -3.34 18.83 0.46
N PRO A 199 -4.09 19.90 0.78
CA PRO A 199 -5.54 19.83 0.84
C PRO A 199 -6.11 19.67 -0.58
N MET A 200 -7.14 18.84 -0.72
CA MET A 200 -7.71 18.52 -2.03
C MET A 200 -8.85 19.47 -2.40
N GLU A 201 -8.74 20.05 -3.58
CA GLU A 201 -9.74 20.89 -4.22
C GLU A 201 -9.94 20.43 -5.67
N HIS A 202 -11.10 20.75 -6.25
CA HIS A 202 -11.35 20.54 -7.68
C HIS A 202 -11.45 21.89 -8.41
N PRO A 203 -10.88 22.03 -9.62
CA PRO A 203 -10.90 23.29 -10.35
C PRO A 203 -12.33 23.77 -10.66
N GLN A 204 -13.25 22.84 -10.91
CA GLN A 204 -14.64 23.12 -11.30
C GLN A 204 -15.65 22.87 -10.17
N TYR A 205 -15.41 21.88 -9.31
CA TYR A 205 -16.39 21.42 -8.31
C TYR A 205 -16.03 22.00 -6.94
N LYS A 206 -16.60 23.16 -6.61
CA LYS A 206 -16.26 23.87 -5.36
C LYS A 206 -16.56 23.04 -4.10
N TRP A 207 -17.60 22.21 -4.13
CA TRP A 207 -17.98 21.31 -3.03
C TRP A 207 -16.91 20.24 -2.72
N PHE A 208 -15.92 20.04 -3.59
CA PHE A 208 -14.89 19.01 -3.37
C PHE A 208 -14.04 19.31 -2.13
N GLN A 209 -13.77 20.60 -1.87
CA GLN A 209 -13.04 21.03 -0.66
C GLN A 209 -13.78 20.63 0.63
N ASP A 210 -15.11 20.56 0.57
CA ASP A 210 -15.97 20.24 1.72
C ASP A 210 -15.91 18.74 2.08
N LEU A 211 -15.23 17.90 1.28
CA LEU A 211 -14.89 16.53 1.64
C LEU A 211 -13.77 16.47 2.69
N GLY A 212 -13.04 17.57 2.92
CA GLY A 212 -11.98 17.64 3.92
C GLY A 212 -10.79 16.72 3.64
N LEU A 213 -10.60 16.31 2.38
CA LEU A 213 -9.53 15.40 1.97
C LEU A 213 -8.20 16.14 1.92
N LYS A 214 -7.14 15.45 2.34
CA LYS A 214 -5.75 15.89 2.19
C LYS A 214 -4.86 14.68 2.02
N TRP A 215 -3.63 14.90 1.55
CA TRP A 215 -2.63 13.83 1.46
C TRP A 215 -1.23 14.37 1.71
N TYR A 216 -0.35 13.56 2.30
CA TYR A 216 1.05 13.92 2.50
C TYR A 216 1.78 13.95 1.14
N ALA A 217 2.75 14.86 1.00
CA ALA A 217 3.39 15.13 -0.29
C ALA A 217 4.46 14.09 -0.68
N VAL A 218 5.11 13.44 0.30
CA VAL A 218 6.29 12.59 0.06
C VAL A 218 5.93 11.10 0.18
N PRO A 219 5.97 10.31 -0.92
CA PRO A 219 5.86 8.86 -0.85
C PRO A 219 7.22 8.24 -0.50
N ALA A 220 7.43 7.94 0.77
CA ALA A 220 8.68 7.35 1.26
C ALA A 220 8.47 5.89 1.68
N VAL A 221 8.91 4.94 0.85
CA VAL A 221 8.89 3.50 1.18
C VAL A 221 10.00 3.22 2.19
N SER A 222 9.68 2.50 3.27
CA SER A 222 10.61 2.31 4.39
C SER A 222 10.87 0.86 4.81
N ASN A 223 10.11 -0.11 4.30
CA ASN A 223 10.21 -1.52 4.72
C ASN A 223 10.89 -2.46 3.69
N MET A 224 11.51 -1.92 2.64
CA MET A 224 12.27 -2.70 1.66
C MET A 224 13.73 -2.89 2.09
N LEU A 225 14.38 -3.92 1.55
CA LEU A 225 15.80 -4.24 1.73
C LEU A 225 16.58 -3.83 0.49
N LEU A 226 17.71 -3.17 0.66
CA LEU A 226 18.65 -2.90 -0.43
C LEU A 226 19.75 -3.96 -0.42
N GLU A 227 19.90 -4.69 -1.52
CA GLU A 227 20.99 -5.63 -1.76
C GLU A 227 22.00 -5.00 -2.73
N ILE A 228 23.28 -4.98 -2.36
CA ILE A 228 24.39 -4.49 -3.18
C ILE A 228 25.59 -5.44 -3.07
N GLY A 229 25.88 -6.19 -4.13
CA GLY A 229 27.06 -7.06 -4.20
C GLY A 229 27.13 -8.10 -3.10
N GLY A 230 25.99 -8.70 -2.75
CA GLY A 230 25.84 -9.66 -1.67
C GLY A 230 25.68 -9.04 -0.27
N LEU A 231 25.84 -7.73 -0.11
CA LEU A 231 25.56 -7.05 1.16
C LEU A 231 24.10 -6.66 1.26
N GLU A 232 23.52 -6.85 2.43
CA GLU A 232 22.12 -6.58 2.70
C GLU A 232 21.97 -5.41 3.68
N PHE A 233 21.14 -4.43 3.30
CA PHE A 233 20.80 -3.25 4.09
C PHE A 233 19.29 -3.28 4.42
N PRO A 234 18.90 -3.83 5.58
CA PRO A 234 17.49 -4.06 5.92
C PRO A 234 16.70 -2.78 6.23
N ALA A 235 17.37 -1.66 6.48
CA ALA A 235 16.75 -0.35 6.57
C ALA A 235 17.37 0.59 5.53
N CYS A 236 16.61 0.85 4.48
CA CYS A 236 17.01 1.79 3.44
C CYS A 236 15.86 2.69 2.94
N PRO A 237 15.18 3.48 3.80
CA PRO A 237 14.03 4.26 3.36
C PRO A 237 14.37 5.19 2.20
N PHE A 238 13.52 5.20 1.17
CA PHE A 238 13.70 5.98 -0.05
C PHE A 238 12.40 6.62 -0.51
N ASN A 239 12.51 7.75 -1.18
CA ASN A 239 11.36 8.43 -1.78
C ASN A 239 11.63 8.87 -3.23
N GLY A 240 10.54 9.03 -3.96
CA GLY A 240 10.47 9.84 -5.17
C GLY A 240 9.42 10.94 -4.99
N TRP A 241 8.55 11.08 -5.97
CA TRP A 241 7.32 11.87 -5.89
C TRP A 241 6.18 11.04 -6.45
N TYR A 242 4.96 11.42 -6.10
CA TYR A 242 3.76 10.69 -6.51
C TYR A 242 3.51 10.74 -8.02
N MET A 243 3.06 9.61 -8.56
CA MET A 243 2.17 9.57 -9.70
C MET A 243 0.73 9.75 -9.21
N GLY A 244 -0.04 10.67 -9.79
CA GLY A 244 -1.34 11.09 -9.23
C GLY A 244 -2.34 9.96 -8.99
N THR A 245 -2.27 8.88 -9.76
CA THR A 245 -3.15 7.71 -9.60
C THR A 245 -2.87 6.88 -8.35
N GLU A 246 -1.69 7.01 -7.74
CA GLU A 246 -1.42 6.40 -6.42
C GLU A 246 -2.43 6.94 -5.40
N ILE A 247 -2.59 8.27 -5.35
CA ILE A 247 -3.53 8.92 -4.43
C ILE A 247 -4.97 8.81 -4.95
N GLY A 248 -5.22 9.31 -6.17
CA GLY A 248 -6.58 9.49 -6.68
C GLY A 248 -7.32 8.19 -6.98
N VAL A 249 -6.60 7.12 -7.34
CA VAL A 249 -7.21 5.80 -7.60
C VAL A 249 -7.05 4.91 -6.38
N ARG A 250 -5.81 4.67 -5.92
CA ARG A 250 -5.57 3.63 -4.90
C ARG A 250 -5.92 4.11 -3.49
N ASP A 251 -5.39 5.24 -3.06
CA ASP A 251 -5.61 5.71 -1.69
C ASP A 251 -7.08 6.15 -1.47
N PHE A 252 -7.63 6.92 -2.40
CA PHE A 252 -8.99 7.44 -2.26
C PHE A 252 -10.10 6.48 -2.69
N CYS A 253 -9.90 5.66 -3.73
CA CYS A 253 -11.01 4.91 -4.34
C CYS A 253 -10.99 3.39 -4.12
N ASP A 254 -9.89 2.79 -3.66
CA ASP A 254 -9.90 1.37 -3.30
C ASP A 254 -10.92 1.15 -2.15
N TYR A 255 -11.73 0.09 -2.27
CA TYR A 255 -12.81 -0.19 -1.32
C TYR A 255 -12.30 -0.48 0.10
N GLN A 256 -11.08 -0.99 0.20
CA GLN A 256 -10.36 -1.29 1.45
C GLN A 256 -9.54 -0.09 1.97
N ARG A 257 -9.66 1.08 1.34
CA ARG A 257 -8.99 2.34 1.74
C ARG A 257 -10.05 3.40 2.08
N TYR A 258 -9.86 4.66 1.67
CA TYR A 258 -10.79 5.74 2.01
C TYR A 258 -12.16 5.60 1.31
N ASN A 259 -12.24 4.82 0.22
CA ASN A 259 -13.48 4.43 -0.45
C ASN A 259 -14.48 5.58 -0.70
N ILE A 260 -13.99 6.73 -1.18
CA ILE A 260 -14.80 7.96 -1.35
C ILE A 260 -15.63 7.98 -2.64
N LEU A 261 -15.45 6.99 -3.51
CA LEU A 261 -15.92 7.03 -4.90
C LEU A 261 -17.43 7.26 -5.00
N GLU A 262 -18.22 6.59 -4.15
CA GLU A 262 -19.68 6.73 -4.14
C GLU A 262 -20.14 8.12 -3.67
N GLU A 263 -19.48 8.70 -2.66
CA GLU A 263 -19.81 10.04 -2.17
C GLU A 263 -19.56 11.10 -3.26
N VAL A 264 -18.42 11.00 -3.94
CA VAL A 264 -18.12 11.88 -5.09
C VAL A 264 -19.15 11.70 -6.19
N GLY A 265 -19.51 10.46 -6.54
CA GLY A 265 -20.53 10.18 -7.55
C GLY A 265 -21.90 10.79 -7.22
N ARG A 266 -22.31 10.76 -5.94
CA ARG A 266 -23.56 11.40 -5.48
C ARG A 266 -23.50 12.92 -5.58
N ARG A 267 -22.40 13.55 -5.14
CA ARG A 267 -22.24 15.02 -5.22
C ARG A 267 -22.14 15.53 -6.66
N MET A 268 -21.69 14.69 -7.59
CA MET A 268 -21.74 14.96 -9.03
C MET A 268 -23.15 14.79 -9.65
N GLY A 269 -24.12 14.24 -8.92
CA GLY A 269 -25.47 13.97 -9.42
C GLY A 269 -25.55 12.78 -10.38
N LEU A 270 -24.62 11.82 -10.29
CA LEU A 270 -24.58 10.65 -11.18
C LEU A 270 -25.53 9.54 -10.71
N GLU A 271 -25.92 8.66 -11.65
CA GLU A 271 -26.76 7.47 -11.37
C GLU A 271 -25.96 6.38 -10.63
N THR A 272 -25.61 6.60 -9.35
CA THR A 272 -24.73 5.71 -8.56
C THR A 272 -25.29 4.30 -8.32
N HIS A 273 -26.58 4.09 -8.56
CA HIS A 273 -27.25 2.80 -8.47
C HIS A 273 -27.15 1.97 -9.77
N LYS A 274 -26.78 2.57 -10.90
CA LYS A 274 -26.76 1.94 -12.22
C LYS A 274 -25.34 1.84 -12.76
N LEU A 275 -24.71 0.67 -12.69
CA LEU A 275 -23.31 0.49 -13.11
C LEU A 275 -23.06 0.84 -14.59
N SER A 276 -24.03 0.59 -15.48
CA SER A 276 -23.89 0.88 -16.91
C SER A 276 -23.90 2.39 -17.23
N SER A 277 -24.16 3.27 -16.26
CA SER A 277 -23.99 4.73 -16.43
C SER A 277 -22.52 5.15 -16.42
N LEU A 278 -21.60 4.24 -16.06
CA LEU A 278 -20.16 4.50 -15.90
C LEU A 278 -19.89 5.61 -14.87
N TRP A 279 -20.76 5.73 -13.86
CA TRP A 279 -20.61 6.76 -12.83
C TRP A 279 -19.30 6.62 -12.05
N LYS A 280 -18.81 5.38 -11.86
CA LYS A 280 -17.54 5.11 -11.19
C LYS A 280 -16.37 5.70 -11.97
N ASP A 281 -16.36 5.50 -13.28
CA ASP A 281 -15.33 5.99 -14.19
C ASP A 281 -15.30 7.53 -14.20
N GLN A 282 -16.48 8.16 -14.29
CA GLN A 282 -16.60 9.62 -14.25
C GLN A 282 -16.15 10.22 -12.91
N ALA A 283 -16.55 9.61 -11.79
CA ALA A 283 -16.12 10.03 -10.46
C ALA A 283 -14.60 9.82 -10.26
N LEU A 284 -14.06 8.69 -10.72
CA LEU A 284 -12.65 8.37 -10.61
C LEU A 284 -11.76 9.37 -11.36
N VAL A 285 -12.14 9.73 -12.58
CA VAL A 285 -11.46 10.77 -13.37
C VAL A 285 -11.51 12.10 -12.63
N THR A 286 -12.68 12.48 -12.09
CA THR A 286 -12.87 13.73 -11.34
C THR A 286 -11.96 13.80 -10.10
N ILE A 287 -11.83 12.71 -9.35
CA ILE A 287 -10.95 12.64 -8.18
C ILE A 287 -9.48 12.80 -8.59
N ASN A 288 -9.05 12.15 -9.68
CA ASN A 288 -7.68 12.27 -10.17
C ASN A 288 -7.37 13.69 -10.67
N VAL A 289 -8.32 14.36 -11.31
CA VAL A 289 -8.21 15.78 -11.67
C VAL A 289 -8.04 16.65 -10.42
N ALA A 290 -8.81 16.39 -9.35
CA ALA A 290 -8.65 17.11 -8.08
C ALA A 290 -7.25 16.94 -7.49
N VAL A 291 -6.71 15.72 -7.46
CA VAL A 291 -5.36 15.43 -6.96
C VAL A 291 -4.30 16.22 -7.74
N ILE A 292 -4.28 16.08 -9.07
CA ILE A 292 -3.29 16.77 -9.91
C ILE A 292 -3.39 18.29 -9.75
N TYR A 293 -4.62 18.83 -9.82
CA TYR A 293 -4.86 20.25 -9.65
C TYR A 293 -4.37 20.76 -8.28
N SER A 294 -4.67 20.04 -7.21
CA SER A 294 -4.34 20.47 -5.84
C SER A 294 -2.83 20.52 -5.61
N PHE A 295 -2.09 19.49 -6.07
CA PHE A 295 -0.63 19.48 -6.00
C PHE A 295 -0.02 20.61 -6.82
N GLN A 296 -0.49 20.81 -8.06
CA GLN A 296 -0.01 21.90 -8.93
C GLN A 296 -0.30 23.28 -8.34
N LYS A 297 -1.52 23.51 -7.84
CA LYS A 297 -1.93 24.77 -7.19
C LYS A 297 -1.03 25.10 -5.99
N ASN A 298 -0.69 24.09 -5.19
CA ASN A 298 0.18 24.22 -4.01
C ASN A 298 1.68 24.13 -4.36
N LYS A 299 2.05 24.07 -5.65
CA LYS A 299 3.45 24.00 -6.13
C LYS A 299 4.22 22.81 -5.57
N VAL A 300 3.53 21.68 -5.40
CA VAL A 300 4.12 20.41 -4.96
C VAL A 300 4.33 19.50 -6.17
N THR A 301 5.52 18.94 -6.29
CA THR A 301 5.88 18.03 -7.41
C THR A 301 4.94 16.83 -7.45
N ILE A 302 4.31 16.60 -8.60
CA ILE A 302 3.50 15.43 -8.93
C ILE A 302 3.62 15.14 -10.42
N THR A 303 3.35 13.91 -10.85
CA THR A 303 3.30 13.55 -12.28
C THR A 303 2.00 12.82 -12.60
N ASP A 304 1.38 13.12 -13.74
CA ASP A 304 0.23 12.35 -14.21
C ASP A 304 0.68 11.04 -14.87
N HIS A 305 -0.24 10.07 -14.96
CA HIS A 305 0.08 8.72 -15.42
C HIS A 305 0.38 8.63 -16.93
N HIS A 306 -0.09 9.57 -17.75
CA HIS A 306 0.27 9.61 -19.17
C HIS A 306 1.71 10.06 -19.36
N SER A 307 2.09 11.19 -18.73
CA SER A 307 3.47 11.69 -18.74
C SER A 307 4.46 10.68 -18.15
N ALA A 308 4.08 9.99 -17.07
CA ALA A 308 4.90 8.95 -16.46
C ALA A 308 5.12 7.76 -17.41
N ALA A 309 4.07 7.28 -18.07
CA ALA A 309 4.16 6.18 -19.04
C ALA A 309 5.02 6.54 -20.27
N GLU A 310 4.84 7.73 -20.85
CA GLU A 310 5.70 8.19 -21.96
C GLU A 310 7.17 8.31 -21.54
N SER A 311 7.43 8.84 -20.34
CA SER A 311 8.78 8.94 -19.79
C SER A 311 9.41 7.57 -19.56
N PHE A 312 8.61 6.59 -19.12
CA PHE A 312 9.09 5.21 -18.96
C PHE A 312 9.47 4.57 -20.30
N MET A 313 8.69 4.79 -21.37
CA MET A 313 9.04 4.28 -22.70
C MET A 313 10.39 4.81 -23.19
N LYS A 314 10.65 6.12 -23.03
CA LYS A 314 11.96 6.73 -23.34
C LYS A 314 13.10 6.12 -22.50
N HIS A 315 12.83 5.84 -21.23
CA HIS A 315 13.77 5.12 -20.37
C HIS A 315 14.06 3.74 -20.93
N MET A 316 13.03 2.95 -21.24
CA MET A 316 13.14 1.57 -21.73
C MET A 316 13.96 1.52 -23.03
N GLU A 317 13.65 2.39 -24.01
CA GLU A 317 14.43 2.54 -25.25
C GLU A 317 15.92 2.81 -24.96
N THR A 318 16.20 3.75 -24.05
CA THR A 318 17.57 4.06 -23.64
C THR A 318 18.25 2.86 -22.99
N GLN A 319 17.54 2.08 -22.18
CA GLN A 319 18.09 0.87 -21.56
C GLN A 319 18.44 -0.21 -22.59
N PHE A 320 17.57 -0.43 -23.59
CA PHE A 320 17.87 -1.37 -24.67
C PHE A 320 19.11 -0.98 -25.47
N ARG A 321 19.31 0.32 -25.76
CA ARG A 321 20.53 0.78 -26.43
C ARG A 321 21.80 0.60 -25.60
N LEU A 322 21.71 0.82 -24.29
CA LEU A 322 22.89 0.82 -23.41
C LEU A 322 23.28 -0.57 -22.89
N ARG A 323 22.30 -1.44 -22.63
CA ARG A 323 22.55 -2.75 -21.98
C ARG A 323 21.64 -3.87 -22.49
N VAL A 324 20.94 -3.67 -23.60
CA VAL A 324 20.12 -4.69 -24.29
C VAL A 324 19.05 -5.32 -23.37
N GLY A 325 18.49 -4.53 -22.44
CA GLY A 325 17.43 -5.02 -21.57
C GLY A 325 16.94 -4.01 -20.53
N CYS A 326 15.68 -4.15 -20.14
CA CYS A 326 15.02 -3.38 -19.09
C CYS A 326 14.07 -4.32 -18.32
N PRO A 327 14.41 -4.75 -17.09
CA PRO A 327 13.50 -5.59 -16.31
C PRO A 327 12.24 -4.78 -16.01
N ALA A 328 11.08 -5.32 -16.35
CA ALA A 328 9.83 -4.57 -16.28
C ALA A 328 8.65 -5.49 -15.94
N ASP A 329 7.91 -5.13 -14.89
CA ASP A 329 6.73 -5.83 -14.41
C ASP A 329 5.48 -5.13 -14.95
N TRP A 330 4.95 -5.63 -16.06
CA TRP A 330 3.81 -5.02 -16.76
C TRP A 330 2.60 -4.81 -15.84
N ALA A 331 2.34 -5.74 -14.91
CA ALA A 331 1.20 -5.67 -13.99
C ALA A 331 1.28 -4.49 -13.01
N TRP A 332 2.48 -3.94 -12.78
CA TRP A 332 2.71 -2.77 -11.94
C TRP A 332 2.93 -1.49 -12.74
N LEU A 333 3.48 -1.60 -13.95
CA LEU A 333 3.82 -0.44 -14.79
C LEU A 333 2.60 0.15 -15.52
N VAL A 334 1.59 -0.67 -15.83
CA VAL A 334 0.34 -0.15 -16.39
C VAL A 334 -0.43 0.58 -15.29
N PRO A 335 -0.79 1.87 -15.48
CA PRO A 335 -1.52 2.63 -14.47
C PRO A 335 -2.90 2.01 -14.15
N PRO A 336 -3.40 2.17 -12.91
CA PRO A 336 -4.63 1.53 -12.45
C PRO A 336 -5.92 2.15 -13.02
N MET A 337 -5.80 3.18 -13.87
CA MET A 337 -6.87 3.72 -14.68
C MET A 337 -6.33 4.03 -16.07
N SER A 338 -7.22 4.08 -17.08
CA SER A 338 -6.85 4.45 -18.45
C SER A 338 -5.75 3.57 -19.07
N GLY A 339 -5.63 2.30 -18.66
CA GLY A 339 -4.49 1.44 -18.99
C GLY A 339 -4.12 1.43 -20.48
N SER A 340 -5.05 1.05 -21.36
CA SER A 340 -4.83 1.00 -22.83
C SER A 340 -4.67 2.37 -23.51
N LEU A 341 -4.93 3.47 -22.79
CA LEU A 341 -4.66 4.83 -23.23
C LEU A 341 -3.22 5.28 -22.91
N THR A 342 -2.41 4.38 -22.35
CA THR A 342 -0.99 4.62 -22.08
C THR A 342 -0.12 3.73 -22.96
N PRO A 343 1.07 4.20 -23.39
CA PRO A 343 1.91 3.42 -24.30
C PRO A 343 2.44 2.12 -23.68
N VAL A 344 2.62 2.09 -22.35
CA VAL A 344 3.13 0.91 -21.63
C VAL A 344 2.22 -0.30 -21.71
N PHE A 345 0.91 -0.11 -21.92
CA PHE A 345 -0.03 -1.21 -22.10
C PHE A 345 0.28 -2.04 -23.36
N HIS A 346 0.71 -1.37 -24.43
CA HIS A 346 0.98 -1.99 -25.75
C HIS A 346 2.40 -2.55 -25.87
N GLN A 347 3.23 -2.39 -24.84
CA GLN A 347 4.62 -2.82 -24.85
C GLN A 347 4.76 -4.18 -24.15
N GLU A 348 5.26 -5.18 -24.87
CA GLU A 348 5.67 -6.44 -24.25
C GLU A 348 6.91 -6.22 -23.37
N MET A 349 6.92 -6.87 -22.21
CA MET A 349 7.94 -6.67 -21.18
C MET A 349 8.42 -8.00 -20.64
N VAL A 350 9.70 -8.07 -20.27
CA VAL A 350 10.29 -9.23 -19.58
C VAL A 350 10.61 -8.82 -18.15
N ASN A 351 10.08 -9.59 -17.19
CA ASN A 351 10.34 -9.38 -15.77
C ASN A 351 11.44 -10.33 -15.31
N TYR A 352 12.51 -9.79 -14.74
CA TYR A 352 13.66 -10.53 -14.22
C TYR A 352 14.37 -9.69 -13.16
N ILE A 353 15.10 -10.37 -12.28
CA ILE A 353 15.80 -9.74 -11.16
C ILE A 353 17.27 -9.59 -11.54
N LEU A 354 17.82 -8.40 -11.31
CA LEU A 354 19.24 -8.08 -11.42
C LEU A 354 19.76 -7.69 -10.05
N SER A 355 21.08 -7.72 -9.85
CA SER A 355 21.74 -7.12 -8.68
C SER A 355 22.53 -5.89 -9.12
N PRO A 356 22.57 -4.78 -8.36
CA PRO A 356 21.86 -4.51 -7.08
C PRO A 356 20.33 -4.44 -7.20
N PHE A 357 19.60 -4.62 -6.08
CA PHE A 357 18.14 -4.68 -6.08
C PHE A 357 17.47 -4.21 -4.78
N PHE A 358 16.20 -3.80 -4.87
CA PHE A 358 15.33 -3.58 -3.70
C PHE A 358 14.36 -4.76 -3.53
N TYR A 359 14.53 -5.53 -2.45
CA TYR A 359 13.67 -6.67 -2.10
C TYR A 359 12.60 -6.27 -1.08
N TYR A 360 11.47 -6.97 -1.08
CA TYR A 360 10.60 -7.03 0.08
C TYR A 360 11.27 -7.77 1.23
N GLN A 361 10.77 -7.57 2.44
CA GLN A 361 11.19 -8.29 3.63
C GLN A 361 9.96 -8.86 4.32
N VAL A 362 10.16 -9.89 5.13
CA VAL A 362 9.12 -10.37 6.04
C VAL A 362 8.95 -9.33 7.14
N ASP A 363 7.69 -9.02 7.46
CA ASP A 363 7.36 -8.18 8.61
C ASP A 363 7.97 -8.80 9.87
N THR A 364 8.53 -7.96 10.74
CA THR A 364 9.05 -8.40 12.03
C THR A 364 7.90 -8.97 12.85
N GLU A 365 8.02 -10.23 13.29
CA GLU A 365 7.04 -10.83 14.20
C GLU A 365 6.92 -9.90 15.41
N THR A 366 5.68 -9.49 15.73
CA THR A 366 5.42 -8.73 16.95
C THR A 366 6.02 -9.49 18.13
N PRO A 367 6.80 -8.87 19.03
CA PRO A 367 7.21 -9.55 20.25
C PRO A 367 5.95 -10.11 20.89
N SER A 368 5.98 -11.38 21.31
CA SER A 368 4.85 -12.01 21.96
C SER A 368 4.61 -11.31 23.29
N CYS A 369 3.92 -10.18 23.25
CA CYS A 369 3.32 -9.63 24.43
C CYS A 369 2.27 -10.66 24.80
N THR A 370 2.58 -11.51 25.78
CA THR A 370 1.63 -12.47 26.35
C THR A 370 0.47 -11.66 26.87
N ILE A 371 -0.53 -11.42 26.02
CA ILE A 371 -1.80 -10.89 26.45
C ILE A 371 -2.33 -11.97 27.37
N SER A 372 -2.35 -11.67 28.67
CA SER A 372 -2.90 -12.58 29.66
C SER A 372 -4.25 -13.06 29.16
N PHE A 373 -4.46 -14.39 29.13
CA PHE A 373 -5.75 -14.97 28.73
C PHE A 373 -6.91 -14.33 29.53
N LYS A 374 -6.64 -13.86 30.76
CA LYS A 374 -7.60 -13.07 31.55
C LYS A 374 -7.94 -11.72 30.91
N ALA A 375 -7.00 -10.98 30.35
CA ALA A 375 -7.28 -9.69 29.71
C ALA A 375 -8.09 -9.87 28.41
N VAL A 376 -7.77 -10.88 27.59
CA VAL A 376 -8.56 -11.22 26.39
C VAL A 376 -9.93 -11.74 26.78
N ALA A 377 -10.02 -12.66 27.74
CA ALA A 377 -11.29 -13.21 28.21
C ALA A 377 -12.17 -12.12 28.85
N SER A 378 -11.59 -11.22 29.65
CA SER A 378 -12.31 -10.09 30.26
C SER A 378 -12.75 -9.07 29.22
N ALA A 379 -11.94 -8.73 28.22
CA ALA A 379 -12.33 -7.85 27.12
C ALA A 379 -13.43 -8.49 26.25
N ALA A 380 -13.31 -9.79 25.94
CA ALA A 380 -14.33 -10.53 25.19
C ALA A 380 -15.63 -10.67 25.99
N LEU A 381 -15.57 -10.95 27.30
CA LEU A 381 -16.73 -10.98 28.19
C LEU A 381 -17.37 -9.61 28.32
N PHE A 382 -16.58 -8.54 28.44
CA PHE A 382 -17.07 -7.17 28.54
C PHE A 382 -17.74 -6.73 27.23
N SER A 383 -17.08 -6.94 26.08
CA SER A 383 -17.65 -6.67 24.77
C SER A 383 -18.87 -7.53 24.48
N SER A 384 -18.89 -8.81 24.85
CA SER A 384 -20.05 -9.68 24.66
C SER A 384 -21.20 -9.34 25.58
N THR A 385 -20.97 -8.96 26.85
CA THR A 385 -22.03 -8.47 27.74
C THR A 385 -22.55 -7.10 27.32
N LEU A 386 -21.70 -6.19 26.84
CA LEU A 386 -22.11 -4.88 26.32
C LEU A 386 -22.93 -5.05 25.02
N MET A 387 -22.44 -5.85 24.07
CA MET A 387 -23.16 -6.20 22.84
C MET A 387 -24.46 -6.92 23.15
N SER A 388 -24.48 -7.88 24.07
CA SER A 388 -25.69 -8.63 24.43
C SER A 388 -26.74 -7.71 25.08
N ARG A 389 -26.32 -6.76 25.94
CA ARG A 389 -27.22 -5.76 26.52
C ARG A 389 -27.75 -4.77 25.49
N VAL A 390 -26.90 -4.35 24.53
CA VAL A 390 -27.30 -3.43 23.45
C VAL A 390 -28.23 -4.13 22.45
N LEU A 391 -27.96 -5.39 22.11
CA LEU A 391 -28.77 -6.20 21.17
C LEU A 391 -30.09 -6.69 21.80
N ALA A 392 -30.11 -6.97 23.12
CA ALA A 392 -31.33 -7.40 23.81
C ALA A 392 -32.43 -6.33 23.85
N ASN A 393 -32.07 -5.05 23.74
CA ASN A 393 -33.01 -3.92 23.72
C ASN A 393 -33.46 -3.53 22.30
N ARG A 394 -32.99 -4.22 21.25
CA ARG A 394 -33.34 -3.93 19.86
C ARG A 394 -34.38 -4.93 19.34
N LEU A 395 -35.33 -4.46 18.54
CA LEU A 395 -36.27 -5.31 17.82
C LEU A 395 -35.51 -6.25 16.87
N ARG A 396 -35.94 -7.51 16.80
CA ARG A 396 -35.36 -8.51 15.88
C ARG A 396 -35.84 -8.22 14.46
N CYS A 397 -34.92 -8.22 13.51
CA CYS A 397 -35.23 -8.07 12.09
C CYS A 397 -34.59 -9.22 11.31
N THR A 398 -35.36 -9.95 10.53
CA THR A 398 -34.84 -10.98 9.66
C THR A 398 -34.91 -10.51 8.21
N VAL A 399 -33.76 -10.47 7.54
CA VAL A 399 -33.63 -10.14 6.12
C VAL A 399 -33.47 -11.45 5.36
N LEU A 400 -34.45 -11.81 4.54
CA LEU A 400 -34.39 -12.97 3.65
C LEU A 400 -33.94 -12.53 2.26
N TYR A 401 -33.13 -13.34 1.60
CA TYR A 401 -32.79 -13.12 0.20
C TYR A 401 -33.04 -14.36 -0.67
N ALA A 402 -33.50 -14.09 -1.89
CA ALA A 402 -33.56 -15.06 -2.98
C ALA A 402 -32.90 -14.44 -4.22
N THR A 403 -31.99 -15.16 -4.87
CA THR A 403 -31.20 -14.64 -6.00
C THR A 403 -30.73 -15.74 -6.93
N GLU A 404 -30.69 -15.44 -8.23
CA GLU A 404 -30.04 -16.29 -9.25
C GLU A 404 -28.62 -15.82 -9.57
N THR A 405 -28.44 -14.50 -9.77
CA THR A 405 -27.17 -13.91 -10.24
C THR A 405 -26.40 -13.17 -9.13
N GLY A 406 -26.79 -13.32 -7.88
CA GLY A 406 -26.13 -12.69 -6.72
C GLY A 406 -26.56 -11.25 -6.41
N LYS A 407 -27.30 -10.56 -7.29
CA LYS A 407 -27.65 -9.14 -7.10
C LYS A 407 -28.53 -8.88 -5.87
N SER A 408 -29.56 -9.69 -5.67
CA SER A 408 -30.47 -9.57 -4.52
C SER A 408 -29.78 -9.96 -3.22
N GLN A 409 -28.84 -10.90 -3.27
CA GLN A 409 -27.98 -11.22 -2.11
C GLN A 409 -27.11 -10.03 -1.73
N THR A 410 -26.46 -9.37 -2.69
CA THR A 410 -25.66 -8.16 -2.41
C THR A 410 -26.53 -7.03 -1.85
N LEU A 411 -27.74 -6.84 -2.39
CA LEU A 411 -28.70 -5.85 -1.87
C LEU A 411 -29.14 -6.18 -0.45
N ALA A 412 -29.46 -7.45 -0.18
CA ALA A 412 -29.84 -7.91 1.16
C ALA A 412 -28.71 -7.80 2.17
N GLN A 413 -27.46 -8.04 1.76
CA GLN A 413 -26.27 -7.82 2.59
C GLN A 413 -26.13 -6.34 2.97
N ARG A 414 -26.25 -5.43 1.98
CA ARG A 414 -26.21 -3.98 2.24
C ARG A 414 -27.34 -3.54 3.16
N LEU A 415 -28.56 -4.00 2.90
CA LEU A 415 -29.73 -3.69 3.70
C LEU A 415 -29.56 -4.21 5.14
N ASN A 416 -29.07 -5.43 5.30
CA ASN A 416 -28.76 -6.01 6.61
C ASN A 416 -27.72 -5.16 7.34
N SER A 417 -26.64 -4.74 6.68
CA SER A 417 -25.63 -3.84 7.27
C SER A 417 -26.23 -2.50 7.73
N MET A 418 -27.15 -1.91 6.95
CA MET A 418 -27.83 -0.66 7.33
C MET A 418 -28.80 -0.85 8.50
N LEU A 419 -29.60 -1.91 8.48
CA LEU A 419 -30.58 -2.18 9.54
C LEU A 419 -29.89 -2.59 10.85
N ASN A 420 -28.71 -3.22 10.80
CA ASN A 420 -27.96 -3.62 12.00
C ASN A 420 -27.51 -2.44 12.89
N CYS A 421 -27.56 -1.21 12.36
CA CYS A 421 -27.33 -0.01 13.16
C CYS A 421 -28.44 0.23 14.20
N ALA A 422 -29.68 -0.17 13.90
CA ALA A 422 -30.87 0.10 14.71
C ALA A 422 -31.60 -1.16 15.22
N PHE A 423 -31.53 -2.27 14.48
CA PHE A 423 -32.20 -3.54 14.77
C PHE A 423 -31.18 -4.64 15.06
N ASN A 424 -31.61 -5.72 15.71
CA ASN A 424 -30.83 -6.95 15.81
C ASN A 424 -31.11 -7.79 14.56
N CYS A 425 -30.26 -7.65 13.53
CA CYS A 425 -30.55 -8.19 12.20
C CYS A 425 -29.94 -9.57 11.95
N ARG A 426 -30.72 -10.46 11.32
CA ARG A 426 -30.26 -11.75 10.81
C ARG A 426 -30.47 -11.80 9.31
N LEU A 427 -29.42 -12.15 8.55
CA LEU A 427 -29.51 -12.36 7.10
C LEU A 427 -29.56 -13.86 6.80
N LEU A 428 -30.54 -14.30 6.01
CA LEU A 428 -30.69 -15.70 5.62
C LEU A 428 -31.02 -15.86 4.14
N CYS A 429 -30.54 -16.94 3.54
CA CYS A 429 -31.09 -17.41 2.27
C CYS A 429 -32.53 -17.88 2.52
N MET A 430 -33.43 -17.63 1.58
CA MET A 430 -34.83 -18.03 1.74
C MET A 430 -35.02 -19.56 1.76
N GLU A 431 -34.16 -20.31 1.08
CA GLU A 431 -34.13 -21.79 1.12
C GLU A 431 -33.76 -22.33 2.52
N ASP A 432 -32.98 -21.57 3.29
CA ASP A 432 -32.55 -21.94 4.65
C ASP A 432 -33.52 -21.45 5.73
N TYR A 433 -34.61 -20.78 5.36
CA TYR A 433 -35.57 -20.19 6.30
C TYR A 433 -36.72 -21.15 6.62
N ASN A 434 -36.95 -21.41 7.91
CA ASN A 434 -38.09 -22.19 8.35
C ASN A 434 -39.31 -21.30 8.53
N PHE A 435 -40.34 -21.50 7.70
CA PHE A 435 -41.57 -20.69 7.73
C PHE A 435 -42.36 -20.80 9.04
N SER A 436 -42.13 -21.82 9.86
CA SER A 436 -42.70 -21.90 11.21
C SER A 436 -42.18 -20.81 12.15
N ASP A 437 -41.02 -20.21 11.86
CA ASP A 437 -40.43 -19.14 12.66
C ASP A 437 -41.08 -17.76 12.38
N MET A 438 -41.89 -17.66 11.32
CA MET A 438 -42.51 -16.40 10.87
C MET A 438 -43.42 -15.77 11.93
N GLU A 439 -44.07 -16.57 12.77
CA GLU A 439 -44.91 -16.08 13.88
C GLU A 439 -44.10 -15.42 15.01
N GLN A 440 -42.80 -15.69 15.07
CA GLN A 440 -41.89 -15.18 16.11
C GLN A 440 -41.07 -13.98 15.62
N GLU A 441 -41.14 -13.63 14.34
CA GLU A 441 -40.41 -12.51 13.76
C GLU A 441 -41.09 -11.18 14.10
N SER A 442 -40.31 -10.21 14.60
CA SER A 442 -40.83 -8.86 14.86
C SER A 442 -40.84 -7.97 13.61
N LEU A 443 -39.93 -8.24 12.66
CA LEU A 443 -39.83 -7.56 11.37
C LEU A 443 -39.18 -8.51 10.36
N LEU A 444 -39.87 -8.81 9.26
CA LEU A 444 -39.35 -9.65 8.17
C LEU A 444 -39.22 -8.81 6.90
N VAL A 445 -38.04 -8.77 6.32
CA VAL A 445 -37.76 -8.05 5.07
C VAL A 445 -37.29 -9.04 4.02
N VAL A 446 -38.01 -9.12 2.90
CA VAL A 446 -37.71 -10.08 1.84
C VAL A 446 -37.15 -9.35 0.62
N VAL A 447 -35.93 -9.73 0.22
CA VAL A 447 -35.23 -9.17 -0.93
C VAL A 447 -35.08 -10.25 -2.00
N THR A 448 -35.91 -10.18 -3.04
CA THR A 448 -35.91 -11.19 -4.11
C THR A 448 -35.72 -10.52 -5.48
N SER A 449 -35.06 -11.22 -6.41
CA SER A 449 -35.02 -10.83 -7.83
C SER A 449 -36.10 -11.58 -8.59
N THR A 450 -36.82 -10.93 -9.49
CA THR A 450 -37.67 -11.64 -10.45
C THR A 450 -36.93 -11.87 -11.76
N PHE A 451 -37.29 -12.93 -12.49
CA PHE A 451 -36.95 -13.05 -13.90
C PHE A 451 -37.71 -12.02 -14.73
N GLY A 452 -37.28 -11.74 -15.96
CA GLY A 452 -37.98 -10.84 -16.90
C GLY A 452 -39.46 -11.20 -17.16
N ASN A 453 -39.86 -12.43 -16.79
CA ASN A 453 -41.22 -12.94 -16.89
C ASN A 453 -42.01 -12.91 -15.55
N GLY A 454 -41.38 -12.49 -14.45
CA GLY A 454 -42.01 -12.41 -13.12
C GLY A 454 -41.76 -13.60 -12.18
N ASP A 455 -41.09 -14.65 -12.64
CA ASP A 455 -40.83 -15.86 -11.83
C ASP A 455 -39.83 -15.59 -10.69
N SER A 456 -39.96 -16.36 -9.60
CA SER A 456 -39.04 -16.31 -8.46
C SER A 456 -37.72 -17.04 -8.74
N PRO A 457 -36.62 -16.67 -8.06
CA PRO A 457 -35.37 -17.42 -8.07
C PRO A 457 -35.54 -18.84 -7.52
N ARG A 458 -34.70 -19.79 -7.94
CA ARG A 458 -34.71 -21.19 -7.46
C ARG A 458 -34.66 -21.31 -5.94
N ASN A 459 -33.83 -20.50 -5.29
CA ASN A 459 -33.72 -20.47 -3.83
C ASN A 459 -34.85 -19.69 -3.13
N GLY A 460 -35.89 -19.28 -3.87
CA GLY A 460 -37.06 -18.54 -3.39
C GLY A 460 -38.40 -19.26 -3.61
N GLU A 461 -38.40 -20.51 -4.08
CA GLU A 461 -39.61 -21.31 -4.33
C GLU A 461 -40.43 -21.77 -3.10
N PRO A 462 -39.99 -21.71 -1.83
CA PRO A 462 -40.79 -22.29 -0.75
C PRO A 462 -41.88 -21.37 -0.17
N LEU A 463 -42.11 -20.16 -0.72
CA LEU A 463 -43.13 -19.25 -0.18
C LEU A 463 -44.54 -19.81 -0.47
N PRO A 464 -45.30 -20.27 0.55
CA PRO A 464 -46.67 -20.72 0.33
C PRO A 464 -47.50 -19.52 -0.14
N GLN A 465 -48.45 -19.74 -1.05
CA GLN A 465 -49.51 -18.77 -1.38
C GLN A 465 -50.43 -18.56 -0.17
N ALA A 466 -49.92 -17.96 0.90
CA ALA A 466 -50.68 -17.60 2.09
C ALA A 466 -51.26 -16.19 1.89
N ARG A 467 -52.58 -16.07 2.00
CA ARG A 467 -53.28 -14.78 2.02
C ARG A 467 -52.69 -13.90 3.14
N PRO A 468 -52.26 -12.66 2.87
CA PRO A 468 -51.63 -11.85 3.90
C PRO A 468 -52.69 -11.29 4.87
N PRO A 469 -52.49 -11.38 6.20
CA PRO A 469 -52.97 -10.33 7.08
C PRO A 469 -52.13 -9.08 6.79
N GLN A 470 -52.81 -8.00 6.40
CA GLN A 470 -52.30 -6.64 6.11
C GLN A 470 -50.77 -6.44 6.22
N LEU A 471 -50.03 -6.91 5.22
CA LEU A 471 -48.64 -6.54 5.00
C LEU A 471 -48.62 -5.22 4.22
N GLY A 472 -48.05 -4.18 4.82
CA GLY A 472 -47.69 -2.96 4.09
C GLY A 472 -46.59 -3.27 3.08
N ALA A 473 -46.97 -3.61 1.84
CA ALA A 473 -46.04 -3.84 0.76
C ALA A 473 -45.59 -2.50 0.16
N THR A 474 -44.40 -2.05 0.52
CA THR A 474 -43.76 -0.91 -0.14
C THR A 474 -42.86 -1.44 -1.25
N ASN A 475 -43.29 -1.29 -2.50
CA ASN A 475 -42.44 -1.56 -3.66
C ASN A 475 -41.33 -0.50 -3.73
N LEU A 476 -40.13 -0.86 -3.28
CA LEU A 476 -38.92 -0.10 -3.60
C LEU A 476 -38.49 -0.50 -5.03
N ARG A 477 -38.81 0.35 -6.00
CA ARG A 477 -38.30 0.23 -7.38
C ARG A 477 -36.93 0.84 -7.52
#